data_AF-A0A497JFG5-F1
#
_entry.id   AF-A0A497JFG5-F1
#
_cell.length_a   1.000
_cell.length_b   1.000
_cell.length_c   1.000
_cell.angle_alpha   90.00
_cell.angle_beta   90.00
_cell.angle_gamma   90.00
#
_symmetry.space_group_name_H-M   'P 1'
#
loop_
_entity.id
_entity.type
_entity.pdbx_description
1 polymer ?
#
loop_
_entity_poly.entity_id
_entity_poly.type
_entity_poly.pdbx_seq_one_letter_code
_entity_poly.pdbx_strand_id
1 'polypeptide(L)'
;MDGNAKSWRTSDARCFYSFQAIDISVKRNAYGRQIDSFEAELKVKGFAKPFHGVFIRAPIIEHVGKNVEVLAEFGEKAVLAKQNNVLVATFHPELTNDTRIHRLFLKIIEQTAIEGNALNKN
;
A
#
# COMPACT_ATOMS: atom_id res chain seq x y z
N MET A 1 18.93 0.62 33.41
CA MET A 1 17.72 -0.19 33.63
C MET A 1 16.56 0.47 32.86
N ASP A 2 16.77 0.85 31.59
CA ASP A 2 16.63 0.07 30.33
C ASP A 2 15.21 0.35 29.79
N GLY A 3 14.94 1.02 28.68
CA GLY A 3 15.66 1.19 27.43
C GLY A 3 14.70 0.81 26.29
N ASN A 4 14.08 1.78 25.59
CA ASN A 4 13.66 1.62 24.18
C ASN A 4 13.07 2.90 23.54
N ALA A 5 13.83 4.00 23.51
CA ALA A 5 13.61 5.01 22.47
C ALA A 5 14.39 4.55 21.23
N LYS A 6 13.76 3.79 20.34
CA LYS A 6 14.39 3.41 19.06
C LYS A 6 14.54 4.66 18.19
N SER A 7 15.75 5.20 18.24
CA SER A 7 16.30 6.22 17.35
C SER A 7 16.17 5.76 15.88
N TRP A 8 15.34 6.43 15.10
CA TRP A 8 15.33 6.30 13.65
C TRP A 8 16.42 7.22 13.06
N ARG A 9 17.69 6.80 13.16
CA ARG A 9 18.78 7.42 12.40
C ARG A 9 18.89 6.72 11.05
N THR A 10 18.22 7.25 10.03
CA THR A 10 18.56 6.97 8.64
C THR A 10 19.76 7.83 8.25
N SER A 11 20.87 7.20 7.85
CA SER A 11 22.11 7.85 7.41
C SER A 11 22.03 8.39 5.97
N ASP A 12 20.98 9.16 5.65
CA ASP A 12 20.88 9.91 4.39
C ASP A 12 20.15 11.25 4.63
N ALA A 13 20.73 12.34 4.13
CA ALA A 13 20.43 13.72 4.52
C ALA A 13 19.16 14.31 3.88
N ARG A 14 18.04 13.57 3.92
CA ARG A 14 16.70 14.09 3.61
C ARG A 14 15.71 13.53 4.63
N CYS A 15 15.19 14.41 5.48
CA CYS A 15 14.15 14.04 6.44
C CYS A 15 12.83 13.83 5.68
N PHE A 16 12.50 12.58 5.35
CA PHE A 16 11.20 12.24 4.80
C PHE A 16 10.21 12.08 5.96
N TYR A 17 9.24 12.98 6.05
CA TYR A 17 8.12 12.83 6.97
C TYR A 17 7.05 11.95 6.32
N SER A 18 6.57 10.94 7.04
CA SER A 18 5.43 10.12 6.62
C SER A 18 4.19 10.51 7.42
N PHE A 19 3.01 10.34 6.81
CA PHE A 19 1.73 10.57 7.50
C PHE A 19 1.42 9.52 8.58
N GLN A 20 2.17 8.40 8.64
CA GLN A 20 1.93 7.29 9.56
C GLN A 20 0.49 6.74 9.49
N ALA A 21 -0.16 6.88 8.33
CA ALA A 21 -1.55 6.49 8.13
C ALA A 21 -1.73 4.96 7.97
N ILE A 22 -0.65 4.23 7.69
CA ILE A 22 -0.63 2.79 7.54
C ILE A 22 0.66 2.21 8.12
N ASP A 23 0.57 1.08 8.83
CA ASP A 23 1.67 0.41 9.52
C ASP A 23 2.54 -0.42 8.55
N ILE A 24 3.30 0.27 7.70
CA ILE A 24 4.25 -0.32 6.76
C ILE A 24 5.59 0.42 6.79
N SER A 25 6.66 -0.24 6.35
CA SER A 25 7.91 0.41 5.98
C SER A 25 8.13 0.31 4.48
N VAL A 26 8.69 1.37 3.88
CA VAL A 26 8.93 1.44 2.44
C VAL A 26 10.36 1.82 2.13
N LYS A 27 10.95 1.14 1.15
CA LYS A 27 12.24 1.48 0.55
C LYS A 27 11.99 2.04 -0.85
N ARG A 28 12.38 3.30 -1.05
CA ARG A 28 12.20 4.00 -2.33
C ARG A 28 13.08 3.39 -3.42
N ASN A 29 12.54 3.30 -4.64
CA ASN A 29 13.27 2.94 -5.87
C ASN A 29 14.14 1.68 -5.73
N ALA A 30 13.62 0.65 -5.07
CA ALA A 30 14.40 -0.50 -4.65
C ALA A 30 14.46 -1.64 -5.68
N TYR A 31 13.77 -1.51 -6.82
CA TYR A 31 13.79 -2.50 -7.92
C TYR A 31 15.01 -2.39 -8.87
N GLY A 32 15.91 -1.40 -8.68
CA GLY A 32 17.18 -1.28 -9.41
C GLY A 32 17.21 -0.20 -10.51
N ARG A 33 18.39 0.04 -11.10
CA ARG A 33 18.66 1.14 -12.08
C ARG A 33 18.26 0.85 -13.54
N GLN A 34 17.94 -0.39 -13.87
CA GLN A 34 17.74 -0.85 -15.26
C GLN A 34 16.28 -1.20 -15.60
N ILE A 35 15.40 -1.22 -14.60
CA ILE A 35 13.99 -1.63 -14.74
C ILE A 35 13.12 -0.56 -14.06
N ASP A 36 13.33 0.71 -14.42
CA ASP A 36 12.61 1.83 -13.80
C ASP A 36 11.12 1.84 -14.16
N SER A 37 10.70 1.02 -15.14
CA SER A 37 9.30 0.76 -15.44
C SER A 37 9.09 -0.68 -15.88
N PHE A 38 8.12 -1.36 -15.30
CA PHE A 38 7.67 -2.68 -15.75
C PHE A 38 6.17 -2.85 -15.51
N GLU A 39 5.60 -3.86 -16.16
CA GLU A 39 4.19 -4.22 -16.05
C GLU A 39 4.07 -5.66 -15.55
N ALA A 40 3.05 -5.94 -14.75
CA ALA A 40 2.79 -7.28 -14.24
C ALA A 40 1.31 -7.55 -14.03
N GLU A 41 0.88 -8.79 -14.26
CA GLU A 41 -0.46 -9.25 -13.93
C GLU A 41 -0.56 -9.60 -12.45
N LEU A 42 -1.38 -8.85 -11.71
CA LEU A 42 -1.52 -8.96 -10.26
C LEU A 42 -2.78 -9.75 -9.90
N LYS A 43 -2.62 -10.80 -9.09
CA LYS A 43 -3.75 -11.48 -8.47
C LYS A 43 -4.21 -10.68 -7.26
N VAL A 44 -5.27 -9.89 -7.45
CA VAL A 44 -5.84 -9.06 -6.39
C VAL A 44 -6.95 -9.83 -5.67
N LYS A 45 -6.89 -9.87 -4.33
CA LYS A 45 -7.91 -10.49 -3.48
C LYS A 45 -9.28 -9.89 -3.78
N GLY A 46 -10.25 -10.75 -4.06
CA GLY A 46 -11.62 -10.36 -4.40
C GLY A 46 -11.84 -10.01 -5.88
N PHE A 47 -10.82 -10.05 -6.74
CA PHE A 47 -11.00 -9.89 -8.19
C PHE A 47 -11.05 -11.26 -8.88
N ALA A 48 -12.00 -11.41 -9.82
CA ALA A 48 -12.15 -12.65 -10.59
C ALA A 48 -11.06 -12.85 -11.66
N LYS A 49 -10.47 -11.75 -12.15
CA LYS A 49 -9.39 -11.76 -13.15
C LYS A 49 -8.20 -10.97 -12.62
N PRO A 50 -6.96 -11.29 -13.04
CA PRO A 50 -5.78 -10.48 -12.73
C PRO A 50 -5.98 -9.00 -13.10
N PHE A 51 -5.28 -8.13 -12.39
CA PHE A 51 -5.23 -6.70 -12.67
C PHE A 51 -3.87 -6.35 -13.27
N HIS A 52 -3.88 -5.64 -14.38
CA HIS A 52 -2.67 -5.20 -15.05
C HIS A 52 -2.03 -4.04 -14.27
N GLY A 53 -0.92 -4.29 -13.56
CA GLY A 53 -0.23 -3.30 -12.75
C GLY A 53 0.93 -2.64 -13.49
N VAL A 54 0.92 -1.31 -13.57
CA VAL A 54 2.00 -0.51 -14.17
C VAL A 54 2.89 0.06 -13.07
N PHE A 55 4.15 -0.38 -13.02
CA PHE A 55 5.11 0.05 -12.00
C PHE A 55 6.08 1.05 -12.61
N ILE A 56 6.16 2.27 -12.06
CA ILE A 56 7.11 3.30 -12.51
C ILE A 56 7.86 3.81 -11.28
N ARG A 57 9.17 3.51 -11.22
CA ARG A 57 10.05 3.80 -10.07
C ARG A 57 9.40 3.40 -8.74
N ALA A 58 8.77 2.22 -8.74
CA ALA A 58 7.96 1.75 -7.63
C ALA A 58 8.80 1.58 -6.35
N PRO A 59 8.29 2.01 -5.18
CA PRO A 59 8.88 1.63 -3.89
C PRO A 59 8.62 0.13 -3.60
N ILE A 60 9.41 -0.44 -2.69
CA ILE A 60 9.19 -1.77 -2.12
C ILE A 60 8.67 -1.61 -0.70
N ILE A 61 7.60 -2.34 -0.36
CA ILE A 61 7.15 -2.50 1.03
C ILE A 61 8.05 -3.55 1.69
N GLU A 62 8.80 -3.15 2.72
CA GLU A 62 9.74 -4.03 3.43
C GLU A 62 9.12 -4.70 4.66
N HIS A 63 8.21 -3.99 5.34
CA HIS A 63 7.50 -4.48 6.51
C HIS A 63 6.01 -4.20 6.38
N VAL A 64 5.20 -5.15 6.85
CA VAL A 64 3.74 -5.06 6.91
C VAL A 64 3.31 -5.37 8.34
N GLY A 65 2.62 -4.43 8.97
CA GLY A 65 2.08 -4.56 10.32
C GLY A 65 0.96 -5.61 10.40
N LYS A 66 0.68 -6.11 11.61
CA LYS A 66 -0.29 -7.20 11.84
C LYS A 66 -1.72 -6.88 11.42
N ASN A 67 -2.08 -5.60 11.45
CA ASN A 67 -3.44 -5.12 11.13
C ASN A 67 -3.57 -4.66 9.67
N VAL A 68 -2.50 -4.80 8.87
CA VAL A 68 -2.50 -4.44 7.46
C VAL A 68 -2.90 -5.67 6.64
N GLU A 69 -3.94 -5.52 5.84
CA GLU A 69 -4.38 -6.54 4.89
C GLU A 69 -3.62 -6.39 3.58
N VAL A 70 -2.84 -7.39 3.21
CA VAL A 70 -2.22 -7.47 1.87
C VAL A 70 -3.26 -7.97 0.88
N LEU A 71 -3.50 -7.18 -0.16
CA LEU A 71 -4.52 -7.45 -1.18
C LEU A 71 -3.91 -7.99 -2.47
N ALA A 72 -2.65 -7.66 -2.76
CA ALA A 72 -1.91 -8.22 -3.88
C ALA A 72 -0.41 -8.21 -3.60
N GLU A 73 0.28 -9.22 -4.14
CA GLU A 73 1.72 -9.39 -4.07
C GLU A 73 2.30 -9.55 -5.47
N PHE A 74 3.54 -9.11 -5.64
CA PHE A 74 4.37 -9.40 -6.80
C PHE A 74 5.66 -10.04 -6.31
N GLY A 75 5.87 -11.32 -6.68
CA GLY A 75 6.86 -12.16 -6.00
C GLY A 75 6.48 -12.34 -4.53
N GLU A 76 7.36 -11.92 -3.62
CA GLU A 76 7.14 -11.97 -2.16
C GLU A 76 6.92 -10.58 -1.55
N LYS A 77 6.62 -9.57 -2.38
CA LYS A 77 6.47 -8.18 -1.95
C LYS A 77 5.04 -7.74 -2.09
N ALA A 78 4.49 -7.18 -1.02
CA ALA A 78 3.19 -6.51 -1.06
C ALA A 78 3.23 -5.33 -2.04
N VAL A 79 2.25 -5.27 -2.94
CA VAL A 79 2.11 -4.20 -3.94
C VAL A 79 0.77 -3.48 -3.85
N LEU A 80 -0.22 -4.09 -3.18
CA LEU A 80 -1.48 -3.45 -2.80
C LEU A 80 -1.81 -3.87 -1.37
N ALA A 81 -2.03 -2.90 -0.48
CA ALA A 81 -2.32 -3.15 0.91
C ALA A 81 -3.36 -2.16 1.45
N LYS A 82 -4.11 -2.59 2.47
CA LYS A 82 -5.17 -1.82 3.10
C LYS A 82 -5.05 -1.89 4.62
N GLN A 83 -5.30 -0.76 5.28
CA GLN A 83 -5.55 -0.71 6.72
C GLN A 83 -6.66 0.30 6.99
N ASN A 84 -7.75 -0.14 7.63
CA ASN A 84 -8.94 0.70 7.85
C ASN A 84 -9.45 1.32 6.52
N ASN A 85 -9.50 2.64 6.44
CA ASN A 85 -9.89 3.42 5.26
C ASN A 85 -8.70 3.82 4.36
N VAL A 86 -7.49 3.36 4.67
CA VAL A 86 -6.28 3.66 3.91
C VAL A 86 -5.99 2.51 2.95
N LEU A 87 -5.88 2.84 1.66
CA LEU A 87 -5.46 1.94 0.60
C LEU A 87 -4.17 2.48 -0.02
N VAL A 88 -3.16 1.62 -0.16
CA VAL A 88 -1.88 1.97 -0.77
C VAL A 88 -1.52 0.99 -1.87
N ALA A 89 -0.94 1.50 -2.95
CA ALA A 89 -0.40 0.71 -4.05
C ALA A 89 1.03 1.16 -4.37
N THR A 90 1.88 0.22 -4.78
CA THR A 90 3.23 0.54 -5.30
C THR A 90 3.28 0.64 -6.83
N PHE A 91 2.13 0.47 -7.48
CA PHE A 91 1.90 0.64 -8.91
C PHE A 91 0.90 1.77 -9.17
N HIS A 92 0.71 2.09 -10.44
CA HIS A 92 -0.14 3.16 -10.94
C HIS A 92 -1.44 2.60 -11.54
N PRO A 93 -2.50 2.36 -10.73
CA PRO A 93 -3.78 1.88 -11.26
C PRO A 93 -4.44 2.89 -12.22
N GLU A 94 -4.11 4.17 -12.11
CA GLU A 94 -4.61 5.27 -12.94
C GLU A 94 -4.06 5.27 -14.37
N LEU A 95 -2.94 4.58 -14.61
CA LEU A 95 -2.35 4.47 -15.95
C LEU A 95 -2.96 3.32 -16.77
N THR A 96 -4.09 2.79 -16.32
CA THR A 96 -4.84 1.73 -16.98
C THR A 96 -6.29 2.15 -17.17
N ASN A 97 -6.97 1.59 -18.17
CA ASN A 97 -8.42 1.76 -18.31
C ASN A 97 -9.23 0.92 -17.31
N ASP A 98 -8.56 0.14 -16.46
CA ASP A 98 -9.20 -0.74 -15.50
C ASP A 98 -9.49 -0.02 -14.17
N THR A 99 -10.76 0.28 -13.97
CA THR A 99 -11.25 1.04 -12.83
C THR A 99 -11.54 0.20 -11.58
N ARG A 100 -11.20 -1.10 -11.56
CA ARG A 100 -11.53 -1.98 -10.42
C ARG A 100 -10.85 -1.57 -9.11
N ILE A 101 -9.60 -1.11 -9.14
CA ILE A 101 -8.89 -0.63 -7.94
C ILE A 101 -9.52 0.67 -7.40
N HIS A 102 -9.87 1.61 -8.29
CA HIS A 102 -10.58 2.83 -7.91
C HIS A 102 -11.95 2.52 -7.28
N ARG A 103 -12.71 1.58 -7.86
CA ARG A 103 -13.96 1.10 -7.27
C ARG A 103 -13.77 0.43 -5.92
N LEU A 104 -12.68 -0.33 -5.73
CA LEU A 104 -12.33 -0.91 -4.44
C LEU A 104 -12.11 0.18 -3.39
N PHE A 105 -11.39 1.25 -3.73
CA PHE A 105 -11.21 2.39 -2.83
C PHE A 105 -12.55 3.01 -2.42
N LEU A 106 -13.45 3.30 -3.37
CA LEU A 106 -14.77 3.86 -3.05
C LEU A 106 -15.58 2.96 -2.12
N LYS A 107 -15.58 1.64 -2.35
CA LYS A 107 -16.23 0.67 -1.47
C LYS A 107 -15.68 0.69 -0.04
N ILE A 108 -14.37 0.86 0.12
CA ILE A 108 -13.74 0.98 1.44
C ILE A 108 -14.29 2.21 2.18
N ILE A 109 -14.42 3.34 1.50
CA ILE A 109 -14.94 4.58 2.09
C ILE A 109 -16.43 4.44 2.46
N GLU A 110 -17.25 3.86 1.59
CA GLU A 110 -18.66 3.57 1.88
C GLU A 110 -18.81 2.69 3.13
N GLN A 111 -18.02 1.63 3.24
CA GLN A 111 -18.03 0.72 4.38
C GLN A 111 -17.64 1.43 5.68
N THR A 112 -16.58 2.25 5.66
CA THR A 112 -16.16 3.03 6.84
C THR A 112 -17.24 4.03 7.26
N ALA A 113 -17.94 4.67 6.33
CA ALA A 113 -19.03 5.59 6.65
C ALA A 113 -20.22 4.86 7.32
N ILE A 114 -20.54 3.65 6.88
CA ILE A 114 -21.58 2.81 7.50
C ILE A 114 -21.19 2.44 8.93
N GLU A 115 -19.96 1.98 9.14
CA GLU A 115 -19.43 1.61 10.45
C GLU A 115 -19.41 2.78 11.43
N GLY A 116 -18.98 3.97 10.98
CA GLY A 116 -19.00 5.19 11.79
C GLY A 116 -20.41 5.60 12.20
N ASN A 117 -21.39 5.47 11.29
CA ASN A 117 -22.78 5.78 11.60
C ASN A 117 -23.44 4.77 12.55
N ALA A 118 -23.01 3.50 12.51
CA ALA A 118 -23.51 2.49 13.44
C ALA A 118 -23.02 2.72 14.88
N LEU A 119 -21.78 3.22 15.05
CA LEU A 119 -21.21 3.54 16.36
C LEU A 119 -21.81 4.79 17.00
N ASN A 120 -22.29 5.76 16.20
CA ASN A 120 -22.87 7.03 16.68
C ASN A 120 -24.36 6.94 17.06
N LYS A 121 -24.99 5.75 16.99
CA LYS A 121 -26.42 5.53 17.29
C LYS A 121 -26.69 4.90 18.67
N ASN A 122 -25.68 4.80 19.53
CA ASN A 122 -25.78 4.33 20.92
C ASN A 122 -25.37 5.45 21.88
#